data_AF-U6KA40-F1
#
_entry.id   AF-U6KA40-F1
#
_cell.length_a   1.000
_cell.length_b   1.000
_cell.length_c   1.000
_cell.angle_alpha   90.00
_cell.angle_beta   90.00
_cell.angle_gamma   90.00
#
_symmetry.space_group_name_H-M   'P 1'
#
loop_
_entity.id
_entity.type
_entity.pdbx_description
1 polymer ?
#
loop_
_entity_poly.entity_id
_entity_poly.type
_entity_poly.pdbx_seq_one_letter_code
_entity_poly.pdbx_strand_id
1 'polypeptide(L)'
;MERLLQRERPRVQRQLQRLQKKLQRERQRRQQLEAQIQQAQGSVEMMSQPMQQHLLLQHLLWQQRQQQQYLHHQQWQHLLHQQQQQQQFLLQHQQQYLLQQQAHFHGMQQQQQQLSLPAGEQQQQQALLQRDQEKAERSVQQQAQQVTPPERPAQKRKQGRPQEAHLPGMQQQQQQLSLPAGEQQQQQALLQQDQEKGERPEQQQAQQVTPPERRPQKRKQHRPRRAEQAEELPPKRGLQRALRPATQTSGQSLEDEWIRLLPLLRHQGRKLLEVLQQALEQQRIVRTTPAELLINLRRGVTAWPGRRDLMPLLVEARELLSKQFLYFDDMEKLAHVAEALIEHGTNHQRQDLSEHSPTRAVERLGMRFLLMDAVVSAFIVLGQKPDEKLWKSFTDAINHKPPLGHFYGMLGGRETWASQALQLSRAIETLKTGKRPKAADLVHLKRMLICSPSSHPRFKKPDFNPWRQDNSEGADGE
;
A
#
# COMPACT_ATOMS: atom_id res chain seq x y z
N MET A 1 15.87 -11.74 19.97
CA MET A 1 14.69 -10.86 19.77
C MET A 1 14.85 -9.49 20.44
N GLU A 2 15.25 -9.40 21.70
CA GLU A 2 15.36 -8.13 22.43
C GLU A 2 16.25 -7.07 21.73
N ARG A 3 17.38 -7.48 21.15
CA ARG A 3 18.24 -6.59 20.33
C ARG A 3 17.55 -6.05 19.06
N LEU A 4 16.63 -6.82 18.47
CA LEU A 4 15.84 -6.36 17.31
C LEU A 4 14.78 -5.34 17.76
N LEU A 5 14.11 -5.58 18.89
CA LEU A 5 13.15 -4.63 19.48
C LEU A 5 13.83 -3.32 19.92
N GLN A 6 15.02 -3.40 20.52
CA GLN A 6 15.82 -2.22 20.87
C GLN A 6 16.27 -1.44 19.63
N ARG A 7 16.53 -2.11 18.50
CA ARG A 7 16.93 -1.46 17.24
C ARG A 7 15.75 -0.76 16.55
N GLU A 8 14.55 -1.29 16.65
CA GLU A 8 13.35 -0.74 15.99
C GLU A 8 12.67 0.39 16.77
N ARG A 9 12.73 0.39 18.12
CA ARG A 9 12.19 1.49 18.96
C ARG A 9 12.56 2.90 18.49
N PRO A 10 13.84 3.25 18.25
CA PRO A 10 14.21 4.60 17.83
C PRO A 10 13.79 4.94 16.39
N ARG A 11 13.46 3.94 15.55
CA ARG A 11 12.91 4.16 14.20
C ARG A 11 11.45 4.56 14.29
N VAL A 12 10.66 3.80 15.05
CA VAL A 12 9.24 4.08 15.30
C VAL A 12 9.07 5.43 15.98
N GLN A 13 9.92 5.75 16.98
CA GLN A 13 9.85 7.04 17.68
C GLN A 13 10.17 8.23 16.76
N ARG A 14 11.15 8.10 15.85
CA ARG A 14 11.44 9.12 14.83
C ARG A 14 10.30 9.30 13.83
N GLN A 15 9.64 8.21 13.45
CA GLN A 15 8.47 8.27 12.57
C GLN A 15 7.30 8.99 13.25
N LEU A 16 7.06 8.70 14.53
CA LEU A 16 6.02 9.38 15.32
C LEU A 16 6.29 10.88 15.44
N GLN A 17 7.54 11.29 15.72
CA GLN A 17 7.92 12.70 15.77
C GLN A 17 7.73 13.42 14.43
N ARG A 18 8.06 12.77 13.30
CA ARG A 18 7.82 13.32 11.95
C ARG A 18 6.34 13.56 11.68
N LEU A 19 5.49 12.61 12.09
CA LEU A 19 4.04 12.72 11.93
C LEU A 19 3.46 13.84 12.82
N GLN A 20 3.90 13.96 14.08
CA GLN A 20 3.49 15.05 14.97
C GLN A 20 3.87 16.42 14.39
N LYS A 21 5.09 16.57 13.87
CA LYS A 21 5.55 17.82 13.24
C LYS A 21 4.74 18.15 11.98
N LYS A 22 4.40 17.15 11.16
CA LYS A 22 3.55 17.33 9.98
C LYS A 22 2.14 17.79 10.38
N LEU A 23 1.56 17.17 11.42
CA LEU A 23 0.25 17.55 11.95
C LEU A 23 0.25 18.99 12.49
N GLN A 24 1.30 19.40 13.19
CA GLN A 24 1.43 20.76 13.73
C GLN A 24 1.53 21.82 12.62
N ARG A 25 2.30 21.54 11.56
CA ARG A 25 2.38 22.42 10.37
C ARG A 25 1.02 22.56 9.68
N GLU A 26 0.26 21.48 9.60
CA GLU A 26 -1.07 21.51 9.00
C GLU A 26 -2.06 22.34 9.84
N ARG A 27 -1.99 22.25 11.18
CA ARG A 27 -2.78 23.12 12.08
C ARG A 27 -2.43 24.59 11.90
N GLN A 28 -1.15 24.93 11.79
CA GLN A 28 -0.71 26.30 11.53
C GLN A 28 -1.21 26.83 10.18
N ARG A 29 -1.14 26.03 9.11
CA ARG A 29 -1.70 26.39 7.80
C ARG A 29 -3.20 26.65 7.86
N ARG A 30 -3.95 25.84 8.62
CA ARG A 30 -5.39 26.07 8.82
C ARG A 30 -5.68 27.38 9.54
N GLN A 31 -4.96 27.68 10.62
CA GLN A 31 -5.11 28.94 11.35
C GLN A 31 -4.79 30.15 10.45
N GLN A 32 -3.79 30.04 9.58
CA GLN A 32 -3.46 31.08 8.60
C GLN A 32 -4.58 31.27 7.56
N LEU A 33 -5.14 30.18 7.03
CA LEU A 33 -6.27 30.24 6.08
C LEU A 33 -7.52 30.83 6.73
N GLU A 34 -7.83 30.44 7.97
CA GLU A 34 -8.96 31.01 8.72
C GLU A 34 -8.79 32.52 8.95
N ALA A 35 -7.58 32.97 9.30
CA ALA A 35 -7.28 34.40 9.44
C ALA A 35 -7.43 35.16 8.11
N GLN A 36 -6.99 34.58 6.99
CA GLN A 36 -7.18 35.16 5.65
C GLN A 36 -8.66 35.27 5.27
N ILE A 37 -9.46 34.25 5.57
CA ILE A 37 -10.90 34.26 5.31
C ILE A 37 -11.59 35.36 6.15
N GLN A 38 -11.24 35.50 7.42
CA GLN A 38 -11.77 36.56 8.28
C GLN A 38 -11.42 37.96 7.77
N GLN A 39 -10.19 38.16 7.28
CA GLN A 39 -9.79 39.41 6.64
C GLN A 39 -10.59 39.69 5.37
N ALA A 40 -10.81 38.67 4.53
CA ALA A 40 -11.58 38.81 3.30
C ALA A 40 -13.07 39.11 3.54
N GLN A 41 -13.65 38.60 4.63
CA GLN A 41 -15.05 38.86 5.01
C GLN A 41 -15.34 40.34 5.29
N GLY A 42 -14.34 41.11 5.74
CA GLY A 42 -14.47 42.56 5.94
C GLY A 42 -14.59 43.38 4.64
N SER A 43 -14.27 42.82 3.47
CA SER A 43 -14.36 43.51 2.17
C SER A 43 -15.61 43.15 1.34
N VAL A 44 -16.51 42.31 1.86
CA VAL A 44 -17.63 41.74 1.09
C VAL A 44 -18.80 42.73 0.89
N GLU A 45 -18.88 43.83 1.66
CA GLU A 45 -19.99 44.79 1.56
C GLU A 45 -20.08 45.54 0.20
N MET A 46 -19.07 45.46 -0.66
CA MET A 46 -19.07 46.10 -1.98
C MET A 46 -19.17 45.14 -3.19
N MET A 47 -19.42 43.84 -2.98
CA MET A 47 -19.43 42.84 -4.06
C MET A 47 -20.84 42.54 -4.58
N SER A 48 -20.99 42.34 -5.90
CA SER A 48 -22.29 42.10 -6.55
C SER A 48 -22.91 40.75 -6.15
N GLN A 49 -24.25 40.68 -6.18
CA GLN A 49 -25.06 39.54 -5.73
C GLN A 49 -24.65 38.14 -6.29
N PRO A 50 -24.32 37.95 -7.59
CA PRO A 50 -23.85 36.64 -8.08
C PRO A 50 -22.50 36.24 -7.48
N MET A 51 -21.64 37.20 -7.16
CA MET A 51 -20.36 36.95 -6.52
C MET A 51 -20.54 36.53 -5.05
N GLN A 52 -21.53 37.10 -4.35
CA GLN A 52 -21.92 36.68 -3.01
C GLN A 52 -22.44 35.24 -2.99
N GLN A 53 -23.26 34.83 -3.96
CA GLN A 53 -23.73 33.44 -4.07
C GLN A 53 -22.59 32.46 -4.35
N HIS A 54 -21.64 32.84 -5.20
CA HIS A 54 -20.45 32.02 -5.46
C HIS A 54 -19.57 31.86 -4.21
N LEU A 55 -19.37 32.95 -3.44
CA LEU A 55 -18.62 32.91 -2.17
C LEU A 55 -19.33 32.05 -1.12
N LEU A 56 -20.67 32.12 -1.03
CA LEU A 56 -21.45 31.27 -0.12
C LEU A 56 -21.29 29.79 -0.46
N LEU A 57 -21.33 29.44 -1.75
CA LEU A 57 -21.13 28.05 -2.20
C LEU A 57 -19.71 27.57 -1.91
N GLN A 58 -18.69 28.39 -2.18
CA GLN A 58 -17.31 28.07 -1.83
C GLN A 58 -17.14 27.87 -0.31
N HIS A 59 -17.79 28.71 0.51
CA HIS A 59 -17.74 28.60 1.96
C HIS A 59 -18.38 27.29 2.45
N LEU A 60 -19.55 26.90 1.92
CA LEU A 60 -20.23 25.65 2.24
C LEU A 60 -19.38 24.42 1.86
N LEU A 61 -18.78 24.41 0.66
CA LEU A 61 -17.89 23.34 0.23
C LEU A 61 -16.63 23.25 1.10
N TRP A 62 -16.09 24.40 1.50
CA TRP A 62 -14.96 24.46 2.44
C TRP A 62 -15.34 23.90 3.81
N GLN A 63 -16.51 24.27 4.34
CA GLN A 63 -17.01 23.79 5.62
C GLN A 63 -17.25 22.27 5.60
N GLN A 64 -17.84 21.75 4.52
CA GLN A 64 -18.03 20.31 4.32
C GLN A 64 -16.68 19.58 4.30
N ARG A 65 -15.67 20.14 3.59
CA ARG A 65 -14.32 19.57 3.56
C ARG A 65 -13.68 19.57 4.95
N GLN A 66 -13.86 20.61 5.76
CA GLN A 66 -13.36 20.64 7.14
C GLN A 66 -14.01 19.55 8.01
N GLN A 67 -15.32 19.36 7.90
CA GLN A 67 -16.02 18.29 8.63
C GLN A 67 -15.51 16.90 8.24
N GLN A 68 -15.32 16.63 6.94
CA GLN A 68 -14.75 15.36 6.48
C GLN A 68 -13.33 15.15 7.00
N GLN A 69 -12.49 16.19 6.97
CA GLN A 69 -11.13 16.11 7.51
C GLN A 69 -11.11 15.90 9.02
N TYR A 70 -12.06 16.48 9.76
CA TYR A 70 -12.22 16.26 11.20
C TYR A 70 -12.59 14.81 11.51
N LEU A 71 -13.58 14.25 10.80
CA LEU A 71 -13.97 12.85 10.95
C LEU A 71 -12.82 11.89 10.63
N HIS A 72 -12.10 12.14 9.53
CA HIS A 72 -10.92 11.35 9.17
C HIS A 72 -9.83 11.46 10.25
N HIS A 73 -9.63 12.65 10.84
CA HIS A 73 -8.70 12.82 11.95
C HIS A 73 -9.12 12.00 13.18
N GLN A 74 -10.40 12.00 13.56
CA GLN A 74 -10.92 11.22 14.67
C GLN A 74 -10.73 9.71 14.45
N GLN A 75 -11.04 9.22 13.25
CA GLN A 75 -10.81 7.81 12.89
C GLN A 75 -9.33 7.44 12.99
N TRP A 76 -8.45 8.31 12.51
CA TRP A 76 -7.01 8.07 12.59
C TRP A 76 -6.49 8.05 14.04
N GLN A 77 -6.98 8.94 14.90
CA GLN A 77 -6.66 8.93 16.33
C GLN A 77 -7.11 7.63 17.01
N HIS A 78 -8.31 7.14 16.66
CA HIS A 78 -8.82 5.87 17.17
C HIS A 78 -7.94 4.69 16.75
N LEU A 79 -7.56 4.61 15.47
CA LEU A 79 -6.66 3.57 14.97
C LEU A 79 -5.27 3.62 15.63
N LEU A 80 -4.73 4.82 15.84
CA LEU A 80 -3.45 4.99 16.53
C LEU A 80 -3.53 4.50 17.97
N HIS A 81 -4.61 4.84 18.68
CA HIS A 81 -4.84 4.38 20.05
C HIS A 81 -4.99 2.85 20.11
N GLN A 82 -5.75 2.25 19.19
CA GLN A 82 -5.91 0.81 19.09
C GLN A 82 -4.57 0.11 18.84
N GLN A 83 -3.74 0.64 17.93
CA GLN A 83 -2.41 0.12 17.68
C GLN A 83 -1.52 0.20 18.93
N GLN A 84 -1.60 1.30 19.69
CA GLN A 84 -0.85 1.46 20.93
C GLN A 84 -1.27 0.41 21.98
N GLN A 85 -2.58 0.16 22.13
CA GLN A 85 -3.09 -0.89 23.02
C GLN A 85 -2.59 -2.27 22.62
N GLN A 86 -2.60 -2.60 21.32
CA GLN A 86 -2.06 -3.88 20.83
C GLN A 86 -0.57 -4.03 21.15
N GLN A 87 0.22 -2.97 20.99
CA GLN A 87 1.64 -2.99 21.35
C GLN A 87 1.86 -3.20 22.85
N GLN A 88 1.04 -2.55 23.70
CA GLN A 88 1.10 -2.74 25.15
C GLN A 88 0.74 -4.18 25.54
N PHE A 89 -0.30 -4.75 24.94
CA PHE A 89 -0.70 -6.15 25.17
C PHE A 89 0.42 -7.13 24.79
N LEU A 90 1.04 -6.98 23.61
CA LEU A 90 2.16 -7.81 23.18
C LEU A 90 3.36 -7.70 24.14
N LEU A 91 3.64 -6.51 24.64
CA LEU A 91 4.72 -6.29 25.60
C LEU A 91 4.43 -6.99 26.94
N GLN A 92 3.21 -6.88 27.46
CA GLN A 92 2.79 -7.58 28.68
C GLN A 92 2.89 -9.10 28.52
N HIS A 93 2.39 -9.63 27.39
CA HIS A 93 2.47 -11.06 27.10
C HIS A 93 3.93 -11.54 27.01
N GLN A 94 4.82 -10.77 26.39
CA GLN A 94 6.25 -11.08 26.34
C GLN A 94 6.90 -11.10 27.73
N GLN A 95 6.56 -10.15 28.61
CA GLN A 95 7.05 -10.14 30.00
C GLN A 95 6.57 -11.37 30.77
N GLN A 96 5.28 -11.72 30.64
CA GLN A 96 4.71 -12.91 31.28
C GLN A 96 5.40 -14.19 30.79
N TYR A 97 5.69 -14.29 29.49
CA TYR A 97 6.42 -15.42 28.93
C TYR A 97 7.85 -15.54 29.50
N LEU A 98 8.57 -14.43 29.65
CA LEU A 98 9.91 -14.44 30.25
C LEU A 98 9.88 -14.88 31.73
N LEU A 99 8.87 -14.43 32.49
CA LEU A 99 8.67 -14.87 33.87
C LEU A 99 8.40 -16.38 33.96
N GLN A 100 7.60 -16.94 33.04
CA GLN A 100 7.36 -18.39 32.96
C GLN A 100 8.64 -19.16 32.64
N GLN A 101 9.47 -18.66 31.71
CA GLN A 101 10.75 -19.30 31.41
C GLN A 101 11.71 -19.28 32.59
N GLN A 102 11.79 -18.16 33.32
CA GLN A 102 12.63 -18.05 34.53
C GLN A 102 12.17 -19.01 35.63
N ALA A 103 10.86 -19.13 35.84
CA ALA A 103 10.28 -20.07 36.80
C ALA A 103 10.59 -21.53 36.41
N HIS A 104 10.45 -21.87 35.12
CA HIS A 104 10.78 -23.20 34.62
C HIS A 104 12.26 -23.55 34.79
N PHE A 105 13.16 -22.61 34.49
CA PHE A 105 14.60 -22.78 34.69
C PHE A 105 14.97 -22.99 36.18
N HIS A 106 14.38 -22.20 37.08
CA HIS A 106 14.56 -22.40 38.53
C HIS A 106 14.05 -23.77 38.97
N GLY A 107 12.90 -24.23 38.45
CA GLY A 107 12.38 -25.56 38.74
C GLY A 107 13.35 -26.68 38.33
N MET A 108 13.93 -26.59 37.14
CA MET A 108 14.95 -27.56 36.69
C MET A 108 16.21 -27.51 37.57
N GLN A 109 16.66 -26.33 37.97
CA GLN A 109 17.83 -26.19 38.83
C GLN A 109 17.59 -26.76 40.24
N GLN A 110 16.40 -26.55 40.82
CA GLN A 110 16.02 -27.15 42.09
C GLN A 110 15.94 -28.67 42.00
N GLN A 111 15.38 -29.22 40.92
CA GLN A 111 15.33 -30.67 40.70
C GLN A 111 16.74 -31.26 40.61
N GLN A 112 17.67 -30.58 39.96
CA GLN A 112 19.06 -31.02 39.87
C GLN A 112 19.76 -31.01 41.24
N GLN A 113 19.48 -30.01 42.09
CA GLN A 113 20.00 -29.97 43.46
C GLN A 113 19.42 -31.11 44.32
N GLN A 114 18.13 -31.44 44.19
CA GLN A 114 17.50 -32.55 44.91
C GLN A 114 18.13 -33.91 44.58
N LEU A 115 18.53 -34.13 43.33
CA LEU A 115 19.19 -35.36 42.90
C LEU A 115 20.60 -35.54 43.48
N SER A 116 21.22 -34.47 44.01
CA SER A 116 22.58 -34.51 44.58
C SER A 116 22.62 -34.76 46.09
N LEU A 117 21.48 -34.87 46.76
CA LEU A 117 21.39 -35.02 48.21
C LEU A 117 21.19 -36.47 48.65
N PRO A 118 21.76 -36.89 49.80
CA PRO A 118 21.60 -38.24 50.34
C PRO A 118 20.13 -38.51 50.71
N ALA A 119 19.69 -39.77 50.52
CA ALA A 119 18.28 -40.17 50.59
C ALA A 119 17.54 -39.80 51.90
N GLY A 120 18.26 -39.64 53.02
CA GLY A 120 17.68 -39.22 54.30
C GLY A 120 17.30 -37.74 54.35
N GLU A 121 17.96 -36.88 53.58
CA GLU A 121 17.71 -35.42 53.57
C GLU A 121 16.67 -35.02 52.51
N GLN A 122 16.48 -35.86 51.47
CA GLN A 122 15.52 -35.61 50.40
C GLN A 122 14.08 -35.45 50.91
N GLN A 123 13.66 -36.28 51.88
CA GLN A 123 12.28 -36.28 52.37
C GLN A 123 11.97 -35.02 53.19
N GLN A 124 12.94 -34.52 53.97
CA GLN A 124 12.78 -33.30 54.76
C GLN A 124 12.78 -32.05 53.88
N GLN A 125 13.60 -32.03 52.82
CA GLN A 125 13.64 -30.91 51.89
C GLN A 125 12.42 -30.85 50.97
N GLN A 126 11.84 -32.00 50.61
CA GLN A 126 10.59 -32.06 49.85
C GLN A 126 9.40 -31.51 50.66
N ALA A 127 9.35 -31.78 51.96
CA ALA A 127 8.33 -31.22 52.86
C ALA A 127 8.46 -29.70 53.03
N LEU A 128 9.70 -29.17 53.10
CA LEU A 128 9.95 -27.72 53.14
C LEU A 128 9.51 -27.03 51.85
N LEU A 129 9.82 -27.61 50.69
CA LEU A 129 9.41 -27.07 49.39
C LEU A 129 7.89 -27.05 49.21
N GLN A 130 7.18 -28.09 49.64
CA GLN A 130 5.70 -28.08 49.63
C GLN A 130 5.14 -26.95 50.51
N ARG A 131 5.73 -26.73 51.68
CA ARG A 131 5.30 -25.66 52.59
C ARG A 131 5.56 -24.26 52.00
N ASP A 132 6.67 -24.07 51.30
CA ASP A 132 6.98 -22.81 50.63
C ASP A 132 6.08 -22.58 49.40
N GLN A 133 5.74 -23.63 48.65
CA GLN A 133 4.76 -23.58 47.56
C GLN A 133 3.37 -23.18 48.07
N GLU A 134 2.86 -23.84 49.12
CA GLU A 134 1.57 -23.48 49.73
C GLU A 134 1.55 -22.04 50.25
N LYS A 135 2.67 -21.55 50.79
CA LYS A 135 2.78 -20.17 51.27
C LYS A 135 2.79 -19.16 50.12
N ALA A 136 3.46 -19.49 49.02
CA ALA A 136 3.44 -18.68 47.80
C ALA A 136 2.05 -18.64 47.16
N GLU A 137 1.36 -19.78 47.04
CA GLU A 137 -0.01 -19.85 46.52
C GLU A 137 -0.99 -19.05 47.37
N ARG A 138 -0.91 -19.16 48.71
CA ARG A 138 -1.72 -18.34 49.62
C ARG A 138 -1.45 -16.85 49.45
N SER A 139 -0.20 -16.45 49.21
CA SER A 139 0.15 -15.04 48.96
C SER A 139 -0.41 -14.52 47.64
N VAL A 140 -0.36 -15.32 46.57
CA VAL A 140 -0.95 -14.97 45.25
C VAL A 140 -2.48 -14.87 45.36
N GLN A 141 -3.12 -15.79 46.07
CA GLN A 141 -4.57 -15.79 46.26
C GLN A 141 -5.04 -14.61 47.13
N GLN A 142 -4.26 -14.21 48.14
CA GLN A 142 -4.53 -13.00 48.93
C GLN A 142 -4.37 -11.72 48.10
N GLN A 143 -3.37 -11.64 47.22
CA GLN A 143 -3.23 -10.49 46.31
C GLN A 143 -4.36 -10.43 45.28
N ALA A 144 -4.82 -11.58 44.76
CA ALA A 144 -5.96 -11.63 43.84
C ALA A 144 -7.28 -11.13 44.49
N GLN A 145 -7.46 -11.36 45.80
CA GLN A 145 -8.63 -10.89 46.55
C GLN A 145 -8.59 -9.38 46.88
N GLN A 146 -7.42 -8.73 46.83
CA GLN A 146 -7.28 -7.29 47.10
C GLN A 146 -7.49 -6.40 45.86
N VAL A 147 -7.57 -6.97 44.65
CA VAL A 147 -7.65 -6.22 43.38
C VAL A 147 -9.07 -6.15 42.82
N THR A 148 -10.07 -6.82 43.40
CA THR A 148 -11.48 -6.60 43.02
C THR A 148 -12.00 -5.28 43.61
N PRO A 149 -12.31 -4.26 42.78
CA PRO A 149 -12.94 -3.05 43.26
C PRO A 149 -14.34 -3.39 43.80
N PRO A 150 -14.80 -2.76 44.90
CA PRO A 150 -16.14 -3.03 45.41
C PRO A 150 -17.19 -2.65 44.37
N GLU A 151 -17.92 -3.65 43.86
CA GLU A 151 -19.14 -3.44 43.09
C GLU A 151 -20.10 -2.60 43.94
N ARG A 152 -20.39 -1.38 43.47
CA ARG A 152 -21.45 -0.55 44.07
C ARG A 152 -22.78 -1.27 43.90
N PRO A 153 -23.55 -1.51 44.97
CA PRO A 153 -24.86 -2.15 44.85
C PRO A 153 -25.81 -1.24 44.06
N ALA A 154 -26.39 -1.80 43.00
CA ALA A 154 -27.43 -1.19 42.21
C ALA A 154 -28.67 -0.93 43.09
N GLN A 155 -28.87 0.33 43.48
CA GLN A 155 -30.11 0.79 44.08
C GLN A 155 -31.25 0.72 43.05
N LYS A 156 -32.18 -0.22 43.27
CA LYS A 156 -33.49 -0.27 42.63
C LYS A 156 -34.23 1.05 42.91
N ARG A 157 -34.37 1.91 41.90
CA ARG A 157 -35.34 3.00 41.91
C ARG A 157 -36.57 2.63 41.07
N LYS A 158 -37.71 2.71 41.75
CA LYS A 158 -39.07 2.50 41.26
C LYS A 158 -39.42 3.50 40.15
N GLN A 159 -40.28 3.02 39.26
CA GLN A 159 -40.96 3.78 38.20
C GLN A 159 -41.71 4.99 38.77
N GLY A 160 -41.60 6.13 38.08
CA GLY A 160 -42.37 7.34 38.32
C GLY A 160 -42.27 8.30 37.13
N ARG A 161 -43.45 8.58 36.54
CA ARG A 161 -43.88 9.54 35.49
C ARG A 161 -42.94 10.66 34.97
N PRO A 162 -43.21 11.16 33.73
CA PRO A 162 -42.40 12.18 33.07
C PRO A 162 -42.87 13.60 33.42
N GLN A 163 -41.93 14.48 33.76
CA GLN A 163 -42.12 15.92 33.63
C GLN A 163 -40.82 16.59 33.14
N GLU A 164 -41.07 17.51 32.21
CA GLU A 164 -40.31 18.62 31.64
C GLU A 164 -38.90 18.99 32.16
N ALA A 165 -38.05 19.25 31.16
CA ALA A 165 -37.09 20.35 31.04
C ALA A 165 -36.19 20.72 32.24
N HIS A 166 -34.90 20.35 32.15
CA HIS A 166 -33.79 21.29 32.35
C HIS A 166 -32.46 20.62 32.00
N LEU A 167 -31.68 21.24 31.11
CA LEU A 167 -30.27 20.97 30.88
C LEU A 167 -29.44 21.72 31.93
N PRO A 168 -28.52 21.06 32.65
CA PRO A 168 -27.36 21.73 33.18
C PRO A 168 -26.05 21.12 32.64
N GLY A 169 -25.07 22.01 32.49
CA GLY A 169 -23.81 21.78 31.82
C GLY A 169 -22.95 20.68 32.44
N MET A 170 -22.24 19.96 31.56
CA MET A 170 -21.12 19.11 31.95
C MET A 170 -19.91 19.99 32.22
N GLN A 171 -19.64 20.19 33.52
CA GLN A 171 -18.38 20.69 34.04
C GLN A 171 -17.34 19.56 33.90
N GLN A 172 -16.42 19.73 32.95
CA GLN A 172 -15.30 18.82 32.71
C GLN A 172 -14.26 19.01 33.82
N GLN A 173 -14.20 18.06 34.74
CA GLN A 173 -13.19 18.04 35.79
C GLN A 173 -11.84 17.64 35.17
N GLN A 174 -11.04 18.63 34.77
CA GLN A 174 -9.62 18.49 34.48
C GLN A 174 -8.90 18.13 35.78
N GLN A 175 -8.44 16.88 35.90
CA GLN A 175 -7.35 16.56 36.81
C GLN A 175 -6.06 16.97 36.14
N GLN A 176 -5.51 18.09 36.59
CA GLN A 176 -4.18 18.57 36.24
C GLN A 176 -3.15 17.69 36.95
N LEU A 177 -2.41 16.89 36.17
CA LEU A 177 -1.13 16.33 36.58
C LEU A 177 -0.08 17.43 36.43
N SER A 178 0.25 18.08 37.54
CA SER A 178 1.34 19.05 37.64
C SER A 178 2.68 18.32 37.42
N LEU A 179 3.36 18.63 36.30
CA LEU A 179 4.78 18.34 36.12
C LEU A 179 5.61 19.50 36.69
N PRO A 180 6.74 19.25 37.37
CA PRO A 180 7.53 20.32 37.97
C PRO A 180 8.15 21.21 36.89
N ALA A 181 8.00 22.51 37.10
CA ALA A 181 8.55 23.56 36.26
C ALA A 181 10.07 23.59 36.38
N GLY A 182 10.78 23.26 35.30
CA GLY A 182 12.23 23.42 35.29
C GLY A 182 12.97 22.74 34.15
N GLU A 183 12.46 22.71 32.91
CA GLU A 183 13.23 22.14 31.79
C GLU A 183 12.82 22.64 30.38
N GLN A 184 12.10 23.76 30.27
CA GLN A 184 11.68 24.32 28.98
C GLN A 184 12.55 25.45 28.42
N GLN A 185 13.50 26.00 29.19
CA GLN A 185 14.36 27.08 28.72
C GLN A 185 15.66 26.63 28.03
N GLN A 186 16.05 25.36 28.12
CA GLN A 186 17.33 24.89 27.57
C GLN A 186 17.25 24.36 26.13
N GLN A 187 16.06 24.11 25.59
CA GLN A 187 15.89 23.60 24.21
C GLN A 187 15.73 24.70 23.15
N GLN A 188 15.48 25.97 23.54
CA GLN A 188 15.42 27.08 22.58
C GLN A 188 16.80 27.67 22.23
N ALA A 189 17.82 27.44 23.05
CA ALA A 189 19.16 27.98 22.82
C ALA A 189 20.01 27.17 21.82
N LEU A 190 19.69 25.88 21.58
CA LEU A 190 20.51 25.02 20.71
C LEU A 190 20.13 25.08 19.21
N LEU A 191 19.10 25.83 18.83
CA LEU A 191 18.61 25.91 17.45
C LEU A 191 19.01 27.19 16.70
N GLN A 192 19.71 28.11 17.36
CA GLN A 192 20.18 29.37 16.74
C GLN A 192 21.67 29.38 16.38
N GLN A 193 22.42 28.31 16.65
CA GLN A 193 23.88 28.31 16.48
C GLN A 193 24.39 27.78 15.11
N ASP A 194 23.49 27.29 14.23
CA ASP A 194 23.87 26.65 12.96
C ASP A 194 23.63 27.52 11.69
N GLN A 195 23.38 28.83 11.82
CA GLN A 195 23.11 29.70 10.66
C GLN A 195 24.22 30.70 10.27
N GLU A 196 25.37 30.73 10.95
CA GLU A 196 26.44 31.67 10.60
C GLU A 196 27.79 30.98 10.41
N LYS A 197 27.98 30.34 9.25
CA LYS A 197 29.32 30.12 8.66
C LYS A 197 29.19 29.56 7.24
N GLY A 198 29.44 30.39 6.23
CA GLY A 198 29.54 29.86 4.88
C GLY A 198 29.60 30.84 3.72
N GLU A 199 30.18 32.03 3.87
CA GLU A 199 30.54 32.87 2.72
C GLU A 199 32.07 33.06 2.68
N ARG A 200 32.71 32.40 1.71
CA ARG A 200 34.00 32.83 1.18
C ARG A 200 34.02 32.59 -0.34
N PRO A 201 34.52 33.56 -1.14
CA PRO A 201 34.54 33.45 -2.59
C PRO A 201 35.85 32.80 -3.05
N GLU A 202 35.79 31.99 -4.11
CA GLU A 202 36.99 31.56 -4.82
C GLU A 202 36.80 31.74 -6.33
N GLN A 203 37.56 32.69 -6.85
CA GLN A 203 37.75 32.97 -8.27
C GLN A 203 38.81 32.01 -8.86
N GLN A 204 38.53 31.55 -10.07
CA GLN A 204 39.45 31.31 -11.19
C GLN A 204 40.73 30.47 -10.97
N GLN A 205 40.85 29.35 -11.68
CA GLN A 205 41.76 29.24 -12.83
C GLN A 205 41.64 27.90 -13.56
N ALA A 206 41.88 27.96 -14.87
CA ALA A 206 41.86 26.88 -15.84
C ALA A 206 42.99 25.86 -15.62
N GLN A 207 42.78 24.61 -16.03
CA GLN A 207 43.65 23.94 -17.01
C GLN A 207 43.11 22.58 -17.43
N GLN A 208 43.26 22.34 -18.73
CA GLN A 208 43.06 21.12 -19.48
C GLN A 208 43.96 20.00 -18.94
N VAL A 209 43.50 18.74 -18.93
CA VAL A 209 44.25 17.54 -19.40
C VAL A 209 43.24 16.38 -19.49
N THR A 210 43.02 15.88 -20.71
CA THR A 210 42.42 14.56 -20.99
C THR A 210 43.44 13.45 -20.76
N PRO A 211 43.04 12.28 -20.21
CA PRO A 211 43.79 11.05 -20.43
C PRO A 211 42.96 9.96 -21.13
N PRO A 212 43.62 9.04 -21.86
CA PRO A 212 42.99 8.27 -22.91
C PRO A 212 42.36 6.96 -22.45
N GLU A 213 41.30 6.64 -23.20
CA GLU A 213 40.75 5.35 -23.58
C GLU A 213 41.68 4.14 -23.37
N ARG A 214 41.31 3.25 -22.44
CA ARG A 214 41.84 1.88 -22.34
C ARG A 214 40.72 0.86 -22.52
N ARG A 215 40.77 0.18 -23.65
CA ARG A 215 40.08 -1.11 -23.91
C ARG A 215 40.58 -2.18 -22.93
N PRO A 216 39.72 -3.14 -22.53
CA PRO A 216 40.20 -4.46 -22.17
C PRO A 216 39.75 -5.54 -23.15
N GLN A 217 40.72 -6.40 -23.42
CA GLN A 217 40.69 -7.55 -24.29
C GLN A 217 39.77 -8.67 -23.79
N LYS A 218 39.27 -9.40 -24.80
CA LYS A 218 38.81 -10.79 -24.80
C LYS A 218 39.41 -11.65 -23.67
N ARG A 219 38.54 -12.20 -22.81
CA ARG A 219 38.83 -13.39 -22.02
C ARG A 219 37.81 -14.48 -22.37
N LYS A 220 38.27 -15.47 -23.14
CA LYS A 220 37.63 -16.77 -23.30
C LYS A 220 37.70 -17.49 -21.96
N GLN A 221 36.57 -17.92 -21.42
CA GLN A 221 36.54 -18.91 -20.34
C GLN A 221 35.79 -20.15 -20.82
N HIS A 222 36.56 -21.21 -21.00
CA HIS A 222 36.10 -22.59 -21.01
C HIS A 222 35.39 -22.90 -19.68
N ARG A 223 34.22 -23.55 -19.75
CA ARG A 223 33.62 -24.23 -18.61
C ARG A 223 33.33 -25.68 -19.00
N PRO A 224 33.78 -26.68 -18.22
CA PRO A 224 33.61 -28.08 -18.57
C PRO A 224 32.21 -28.59 -18.21
N ARG A 225 31.75 -29.51 -19.06
CA ARG A 225 30.71 -30.52 -18.85
C ARG A 225 30.82 -31.13 -17.45
N ARG A 226 29.72 -31.15 -16.69
CA ARG A 226 29.58 -32.00 -15.51
C ARG A 226 28.38 -32.92 -15.70
N ALA A 227 28.65 -34.17 -15.38
CA ALA A 227 27.90 -35.37 -15.69
C ALA A 227 26.54 -35.46 -15.01
N GLU A 228 25.67 -36.20 -15.69
CA GLU A 228 24.48 -36.87 -15.21
C GLU A 228 24.77 -37.69 -13.95
N GLN A 229 23.94 -37.55 -12.92
CA GLN A 229 23.65 -38.61 -11.97
C GLN A 229 22.14 -38.60 -11.74
N ALA A 230 21.52 -39.66 -12.23
CA ALA A 230 20.15 -40.06 -11.93
C ALA A 230 20.14 -40.66 -10.52
N GLU A 231 19.26 -40.16 -9.66
CA GLU A 231 18.99 -40.75 -8.35
C GLU A 231 17.55 -41.27 -8.37
N GLU A 232 17.44 -42.60 -8.32
CA GLU A 232 16.19 -43.36 -8.21
C GLU A 232 15.53 -43.10 -6.86
N LEU A 233 14.21 -42.85 -6.86
CA LEU A 233 13.38 -42.81 -5.66
C LEU A 233 12.47 -44.05 -5.61
N PRO A 234 12.41 -44.78 -4.46
CA PRO A 234 11.57 -45.96 -4.30
C PRO A 234 10.09 -45.62 -3.95
N PRO A 235 9.17 -46.58 -4.12
CA PRO A 235 7.72 -46.33 -4.13
C PRO A 235 7.12 -46.28 -2.72
N LYS A 236 6.20 -45.33 -2.49
CA LYS A 236 5.39 -45.27 -1.26
C LYS A 236 4.19 -46.21 -1.36
N ARG A 237 4.26 -47.32 -0.63
CA ARG A 237 3.11 -48.20 -0.33
C ARG A 237 2.36 -47.74 0.92
N GLY A 238 1.04 -47.78 0.77
CA GLY A 238 -0.07 -47.92 1.73
C GLY A 238 0.18 -47.87 3.23
N LEU A 239 -0.67 -47.09 3.89
CA LEU A 239 -1.19 -47.39 5.23
C LEU A 239 -2.57 -46.72 5.37
N GLN A 240 -3.59 -47.42 4.90
CA GLN A 240 -4.94 -47.29 5.45
C GLN A 240 -4.91 -47.96 6.83
N ARG A 241 -5.15 -47.20 7.90
CA ARG A 241 -5.54 -47.79 9.17
C ARG A 241 -6.66 -46.97 9.80
N ALA A 242 -7.79 -47.67 9.90
CA ALA A 242 -8.97 -47.30 10.63
C ALA A 242 -8.63 -46.98 12.09
N LEU A 243 -9.28 -45.95 12.63
CA LEU A 243 -9.60 -45.82 14.05
C LEU A 243 -10.85 -44.93 14.16
N ARG A 244 -12.00 -45.56 14.41
CA ARG A 244 -13.10 -44.94 15.17
C ARG A 244 -12.64 -44.84 16.64
N PRO A 245 -13.12 -43.85 17.39
CA PRO A 245 -14.21 -44.19 18.30
C PRO A 245 -15.32 -43.14 18.37
N ALA A 246 -16.50 -43.64 18.73
CA ALA A 246 -17.65 -42.86 19.15
C ALA A 246 -17.43 -42.29 20.56
N THR A 247 -17.90 -41.07 20.80
CA THR A 247 -18.53 -40.67 22.06
C THR A 247 -19.39 -39.43 21.76
N GLN A 248 -20.70 -39.65 21.70
CA GLN A 248 -21.70 -38.58 21.74
C GLN A 248 -21.63 -37.93 23.12
N THR A 249 -21.27 -36.66 23.17
CA THR A 249 -21.60 -35.77 24.29
C THR A 249 -22.32 -34.56 23.71
N SER A 250 -23.58 -34.42 24.11
CA SER A 250 -24.46 -33.32 23.76
C SER A 250 -23.97 -32.04 24.45
N GLY A 251 -23.06 -31.32 23.82
CA GLY A 251 -22.82 -29.91 24.08
C GLY A 251 -23.07 -29.19 22.77
N GLN A 252 -24.14 -28.40 22.69
CA GLN A 252 -24.32 -27.45 21.59
C GLN A 252 -23.15 -26.47 21.65
N SER A 253 -22.11 -26.78 20.87
CA SER A 253 -20.89 -26.01 20.79
C SER A 253 -21.20 -24.67 20.15
N LEU A 254 -20.71 -23.59 20.74
CA LEU A 254 -20.72 -22.24 20.17
C LEU A 254 -20.21 -22.23 18.71
N GLU A 255 -19.39 -23.20 18.32
CA GLU A 255 -18.92 -23.38 16.93
C GLU A 255 -20.06 -23.68 15.94
N ASP A 256 -21.10 -24.43 16.32
CA ASP A 256 -22.27 -24.68 15.45
C ASP A 256 -23.14 -23.42 15.30
N GLU A 257 -23.14 -22.53 16.28
CA GLU A 257 -23.82 -21.23 16.22
C GLU A 257 -23.07 -20.27 15.28
N TRP A 258 -21.73 -20.25 15.32
CA TRP A 258 -20.91 -19.49 14.38
C TRP A 258 -21.05 -19.98 12.93
N ILE A 259 -21.15 -21.30 12.72
CA ILE A 259 -21.40 -21.88 11.39
C ILE A 259 -22.76 -21.44 10.83
N ARG A 260 -23.77 -21.25 11.68
CA ARG A 260 -25.10 -20.75 11.27
C ARG A 260 -25.12 -19.24 11.00
N LEU A 261 -24.27 -18.45 11.66
CA LEU A 261 -24.21 -17.00 11.49
C LEU A 261 -23.30 -16.53 10.33
N LEU A 262 -22.32 -17.34 9.93
CA LEU A 262 -21.39 -17.03 8.83
C LEU A 262 -22.08 -16.69 7.48
N PRO A 263 -23.14 -17.40 7.03
CA PRO A 263 -23.87 -17.03 5.82
C PRO A 263 -24.60 -15.69 5.92
N LEU A 264 -25.12 -15.35 7.11
CA LEU A 264 -25.85 -14.11 7.34
C LEU A 264 -24.91 -12.90 7.33
N LEU A 265 -23.74 -13.04 7.96
CA LEU A 265 -22.67 -12.04 7.94
C LEU A 265 -22.09 -11.87 6.53
N ARG A 266 -21.94 -12.94 5.75
CA ARG A 266 -21.55 -12.86 4.33
C ARG A 266 -22.60 -12.16 3.48
N HIS A 267 -23.89 -12.38 3.74
CA HIS A 267 -24.97 -11.74 2.98
C HIS A 267 -25.10 -10.25 3.30
N GLN A 268 -25.02 -9.86 4.58
CA GLN A 268 -24.98 -8.44 4.98
C GLN A 268 -23.70 -7.75 4.49
N GLY A 269 -22.56 -8.43 4.53
CA GLY A 269 -21.30 -7.93 3.97
C GLY A 269 -21.39 -7.66 2.47
N ARG A 270 -22.04 -8.54 1.69
CA ARG A 270 -22.27 -8.32 0.24
C ARG A 270 -23.19 -7.14 -0.03
N LYS A 271 -24.30 -6.99 0.70
CA LYS A 271 -25.20 -5.83 0.53
C LYS A 271 -24.51 -4.52 0.88
N LEU A 272 -23.70 -4.48 1.93
CA LEU A 272 -22.89 -3.30 2.27
C LEU A 272 -21.84 -3.00 1.20
N LEU A 273 -21.19 -4.02 0.64
CA LEU A 273 -20.28 -3.89 -0.49
C LEU A 273 -20.98 -3.37 -1.75
N GLU A 274 -22.17 -3.87 -2.08
CA GLU A 274 -22.98 -3.38 -3.20
C GLU A 274 -23.40 -1.92 -3.01
N VAL A 275 -23.86 -1.55 -1.81
CA VAL A 275 -24.25 -0.16 -1.50
C VAL A 275 -23.04 0.78 -1.53
N LEU A 276 -21.89 0.36 -1.00
CA LEU A 276 -20.66 1.16 -1.05
C LEU A 276 -20.10 1.25 -2.48
N GLN A 277 -20.19 0.18 -3.26
CA GLN A 277 -19.79 0.17 -4.66
C GLN A 277 -20.71 1.05 -5.50
N GLN A 278 -22.02 1.01 -5.27
CA GLN A 278 -22.99 1.88 -5.91
C GLN A 278 -22.82 3.34 -5.48
N ALA A 279 -22.49 3.61 -4.21
CA ALA A 279 -22.16 4.96 -3.72
C ALA A 279 -20.83 5.48 -4.29
N LEU A 280 -19.82 4.61 -4.46
CA LEU A 280 -18.56 4.93 -5.11
C LEU A 280 -18.73 5.18 -6.62
N GLU A 281 -19.59 4.40 -7.29
CA GLU A 281 -19.99 4.63 -8.68
C GLU A 281 -20.76 5.95 -8.82
N GLN A 282 -21.58 6.31 -7.83
CA GLN A 282 -22.23 7.62 -7.77
C GLN A 282 -21.25 8.76 -7.47
N GLN A 283 -20.11 8.52 -6.81
CA GLN A 283 -19.05 9.52 -6.57
C GLN A 283 -18.11 9.74 -7.75
N ARG A 284 -18.26 8.99 -8.85
CA ARG A 284 -17.56 9.24 -10.12
C ARG A 284 -18.18 10.44 -10.86
N ILE A 285 -18.29 11.58 -10.18
CA ILE A 285 -19.02 12.78 -10.65
C ILE A 285 -18.08 13.69 -11.44
N VAL A 286 -17.66 13.21 -12.60
CA VAL A 286 -17.57 14.09 -13.77
C VAL A 286 -18.42 13.40 -14.82
N ARG A 287 -19.72 13.75 -14.88
CA ARG A 287 -20.66 13.14 -15.84
C ARG A 287 -20.27 13.43 -17.29
N THR A 288 -19.55 14.53 -17.49
CA THR A 288 -19.08 14.99 -18.80
C THR A 288 -17.74 15.69 -18.60
N THR A 289 -16.69 15.11 -19.16
CA THR A 289 -15.36 15.75 -19.21
C THR A 289 -15.46 17.04 -20.04
N PRO A 290 -15.07 18.21 -19.51
CA PRO A 290 -15.02 19.45 -20.27
C PRO A 290 -14.24 19.29 -21.57
N ALA A 291 -14.65 20.00 -22.62
CA ALA A 291 -14.04 19.88 -23.94
C ALA A 291 -12.53 20.22 -23.93
N GLU A 292 -12.09 21.12 -23.05
CA GLU A 292 -10.66 21.45 -22.88
C GLU A 292 -9.81 20.30 -22.34
N LEU A 293 -10.42 19.31 -21.66
CA LEU A 293 -9.69 18.16 -21.11
C LEU A 293 -9.72 16.94 -22.04
N LEU A 294 -10.27 17.08 -23.24
CA LEU A 294 -10.29 16.01 -24.23
C LEU A 294 -8.96 15.94 -24.99
N ILE A 295 -8.54 14.72 -25.31
CA ILE A 295 -7.34 14.46 -26.11
C ILE A 295 -7.53 15.09 -27.50
N ASN A 296 -6.63 15.99 -27.89
CA ASN A 296 -6.61 16.56 -29.23
C ASN A 296 -5.99 15.57 -30.24
N LEU A 297 -6.79 14.58 -30.63
CA LEU A 297 -6.38 13.49 -31.52
C LEU A 297 -5.87 14.01 -32.88
N ARG A 298 -6.46 15.09 -33.40
CA ARG A 298 -6.01 15.72 -34.64
C ARG A 298 -4.57 16.19 -34.50
N ARG A 299 -4.27 16.96 -33.44
CA ARG A 299 -2.92 17.45 -33.17
C ARG A 299 -1.95 16.29 -32.97
N GLY A 300 -2.31 15.27 -32.18
CA GLY A 300 -1.46 14.09 -31.98
C GLY A 300 -1.12 13.36 -33.28
N VAL A 301 -2.05 13.24 -34.24
CA VAL A 301 -1.81 12.55 -35.52
C VAL A 301 -1.04 13.41 -36.52
N THR A 302 -1.23 14.73 -36.52
CA THR A 302 -0.61 15.64 -37.51
C THR A 302 0.66 16.31 -37.04
N ALA A 303 0.98 16.29 -35.74
CA ALA A 303 2.16 16.95 -35.20
C ALA A 303 3.46 16.27 -35.66
N TRP A 304 4.40 17.10 -36.10
CA TRP A 304 5.73 16.68 -36.54
C TRP A 304 6.77 17.77 -36.22
N PRO A 305 7.98 17.41 -35.75
CA PRO A 305 8.44 16.06 -35.43
C PRO A 305 7.99 15.60 -34.02
N GLY A 306 7.58 14.33 -33.92
CA GLY A 306 7.17 13.73 -32.66
C GLY A 306 8.25 13.63 -31.58
N ARG A 307 7.84 13.64 -30.31
CA ARG A 307 8.73 13.28 -29.20
C ARG A 307 9.29 11.87 -29.40
N ARG A 308 10.62 11.72 -29.34
CA ARG A 308 11.31 10.44 -29.55
C ARG A 308 11.31 9.54 -28.31
N ASP A 309 11.21 10.12 -27.12
CA ASP A 309 11.34 9.39 -25.87
C ASP A 309 9.99 8.92 -25.35
N LEU A 310 9.70 7.64 -25.57
CA LEU A 310 8.45 7.01 -25.15
C LEU A 310 8.39 6.74 -23.63
N MET A 311 9.53 6.44 -23.01
CA MET A 311 9.55 5.98 -21.61
C MET A 311 9.02 7.01 -20.61
N PRO A 312 9.44 8.29 -20.64
CA PRO A 312 8.91 9.30 -19.71
C PRO A 312 7.39 9.45 -19.83
N LEU A 313 6.87 9.44 -21.06
CA LEU A 313 5.42 9.54 -21.33
C LEU A 313 4.66 8.34 -20.76
N LEU A 314 5.19 7.12 -20.89
CA LEU A 314 4.56 5.93 -20.32
C LEU A 314 4.56 5.94 -18.79
N VAL A 315 5.66 6.39 -18.16
CA VAL A 315 5.74 6.49 -16.69
C VAL A 315 4.71 7.49 -16.19
N GLU A 316 4.65 8.67 -16.80
CA GLU A 316 3.72 9.73 -16.45
C GLU A 316 2.25 9.31 -16.66
N ALA A 317 1.95 8.64 -17.78
CA ALA A 317 0.63 8.06 -18.01
C ALA A 317 0.26 7.03 -16.94
N ARG A 318 1.19 6.14 -16.56
CA ARG A 318 0.95 5.14 -15.50
C ARG A 318 0.72 5.81 -14.15
N GLU A 319 1.53 6.79 -13.77
CA GLU A 319 1.34 7.54 -12.53
C GLU A 319 -0.05 8.17 -12.46
N LEU A 320 -0.49 8.85 -13.53
CA LEU A 320 -1.83 9.43 -13.59
C LEU A 320 -2.92 8.36 -13.54
N LEU A 321 -2.85 7.35 -14.41
CA LEU A 321 -3.85 6.28 -14.50
C LEU A 321 -3.91 5.36 -13.26
N SER A 322 -2.88 5.39 -12.41
CA SER A 322 -2.84 4.65 -11.13
C SER A 322 -3.53 5.39 -9.98
N LYS A 323 -3.83 6.69 -10.15
CA LYS A 323 -4.52 7.45 -9.11
C LYS A 323 -5.96 6.96 -8.94
N GLN A 324 -6.38 6.81 -7.69
CA GLN A 324 -7.78 6.49 -7.36
C GLN A 324 -8.74 7.61 -7.80
N PHE A 325 -8.27 8.87 -7.73
CA PHE A 325 -9.00 10.06 -8.14
C PHE A 325 -8.11 10.93 -9.02
N LEU A 326 -8.68 11.41 -10.13
CA LEU A 326 -8.04 12.39 -11.00
C LEU A 326 -8.71 13.74 -10.80
N TYR A 327 -7.92 14.74 -10.42
CA TYR A 327 -8.35 16.13 -10.38
C TYR A 327 -8.29 16.75 -11.77
N PHE A 328 -8.84 17.95 -11.91
CA PHE A 328 -8.84 18.69 -13.18
C PHE A 328 -7.45 18.77 -13.82
N ASP A 329 -6.45 19.22 -13.07
CA ASP A 329 -5.05 19.31 -13.54
C ASP A 329 -4.49 17.94 -13.95
N ASP A 330 -4.88 16.87 -13.26
CA ASP A 330 -4.44 15.52 -13.60
C ASP A 330 -5.09 15.01 -14.89
N MET A 331 -6.36 15.35 -15.14
CA MET A 331 -7.08 15.03 -16.38
C MET A 331 -6.50 15.79 -17.57
N GLU A 332 -6.25 17.10 -17.42
CA GLU A 332 -5.58 17.93 -18.42
C GLU A 332 -4.20 17.34 -18.75
N LYS A 333 -3.43 17.01 -17.72
CA LYS A 333 -2.12 16.40 -17.88
C LYS A 333 -2.19 15.04 -18.58
N LEU A 334 -3.17 14.20 -18.22
CA LEU A 334 -3.40 12.91 -18.86
C LEU A 334 -3.74 13.06 -20.35
N ALA A 335 -4.57 14.06 -20.70
CA ALA A 335 -4.91 14.35 -22.09
C ALA A 335 -3.66 14.75 -22.90
N HIS A 336 -2.82 15.64 -22.36
CA HIS A 336 -1.56 16.04 -22.98
C HIS A 336 -0.58 14.88 -23.15
N VAL A 337 -0.43 14.01 -22.13
CA VAL A 337 0.44 12.84 -22.21
C VAL A 337 -0.06 11.85 -23.25
N ALA A 338 -1.37 11.61 -23.30
CA ALA A 338 -1.98 10.74 -24.31
C ALA A 338 -1.80 11.30 -25.73
N GLU A 339 -1.95 12.61 -25.92
CA GLU A 339 -1.66 13.29 -27.19
C GLU A 339 -0.20 13.08 -27.62
N ALA A 340 0.77 13.26 -26.72
CA ALA A 340 2.18 13.03 -27.01
C ALA A 340 2.50 11.55 -27.30
N LEU A 341 1.79 10.61 -26.66
CA LEU A 341 1.89 9.18 -26.97
C LEU A 341 1.35 8.86 -28.36
N ILE A 342 0.25 9.50 -28.77
CA ILE A 342 -0.33 9.38 -30.11
C ILE A 342 0.66 9.92 -31.16
N GLU A 343 1.24 11.09 -30.90
CA GLU A 343 2.28 11.69 -31.74
C GLU A 343 3.49 10.77 -31.90
N HIS A 344 3.99 10.22 -30.78
CA HIS A 344 5.09 9.25 -30.82
C HIS A 344 4.72 8.00 -31.62
N GLY A 345 3.53 7.43 -31.39
CA GLY A 345 3.05 6.25 -32.09
C GLY A 345 2.97 6.46 -33.60
N THR A 346 2.36 7.57 -34.01
CA THR A 346 2.18 7.95 -35.41
C THR A 346 3.50 8.14 -36.15
N ASN A 347 4.50 8.72 -35.48
CA ASN A 347 5.78 9.09 -36.11
C ASN A 347 6.85 8.00 -36.03
N HIS A 348 6.81 7.12 -35.01
CA HIS A 348 7.93 6.24 -34.69
C HIS A 348 7.59 4.74 -34.60
N GLN A 349 6.32 4.34 -34.68
CA GLN A 349 5.90 2.93 -34.51
C GLN A 349 5.46 2.22 -35.80
N ARG A 350 5.87 2.75 -36.97
CA ARG A 350 5.51 2.22 -38.32
C ARG A 350 6.26 0.97 -38.76
N GLN A 351 7.43 0.70 -38.19
CA GLN A 351 8.31 -0.38 -38.65
C GLN A 351 7.61 -1.74 -38.63
N ASP A 352 7.62 -2.45 -39.77
CA ASP A 352 7.17 -3.84 -39.87
C ASP A 352 8.11 -4.76 -39.08
N LEU A 353 7.53 -5.75 -38.40
CA LEU A 353 8.24 -6.70 -37.53
C LEU A 353 8.16 -8.15 -38.04
N SER A 354 7.53 -8.37 -39.20
CA SER A 354 7.33 -9.68 -39.83
C SER A 354 8.65 -10.42 -40.15
N GLU A 355 9.71 -9.66 -40.44
CA GLU A 355 11.05 -10.19 -40.78
C GLU A 355 12.04 -10.12 -39.61
N HIS A 356 11.62 -9.64 -38.45
CA HIS A 356 12.52 -9.48 -37.31
C HIS A 356 12.63 -10.78 -36.49
N SER A 357 13.76 -10.95 -35.81
CA SER A 357 13.89 -12.03 -34.83
C SER A 357 12.78 -11.94 -33.76
N PRO A 358 12.23 -13.06 -33.27
CA PRO A 358 11.19 -13.08 -32.23
C PRO A 358 11.52 -12.23 -31.00
N THR A 359 12.76 -12.29 -30.52
CA THR A 359 13.25 -11.51 -29.38
C THR A 359 13.09 -9.99 -29.62
N ARG A 360 13.54 -9.51 -30.79
CA ARG A 360 13.41 -8.09 -31.18
C ARG A 360 11.95 -7.68 -31.39
N ALA A 361 11.14 -8.58 -31.95
CA ALA A 361 9.71 -8.33 -32.13
C ALA A 361 8.98 -8.19 -30.79
N VAL A 362 9.25 -9.05 -29.81
CA VAL A 362 8.68 -8.93 -28.44
C VAL A 362 9.04 -7.60 -27.80
N GLU A 363 10.29 -7.15 -27.90
CA GLU A 363 10.71 -5.85 -27.38
C GLU A 363 9.87 -4.71 -28.00
N ARG A 364 9.75 -4.68 -29.33
CA ARG A 364 9.04 -3.62 -30.05
C ARG A 364 7.52 -3.68 -29.85
N LEU A 365 6.92 -4.87 -29.94
CA LEU A 365 5.49 -5.08 -29.70
C LEU A 365 5.12 -4.79 -28.25
N GLY A 366 5.97 -5.12 -27.28
CA GLY A 366 5.73 -4.78 -25.88
C GLY A 366 5.65 -3.27 -25.65
N MET A 367 6.54 -2.49 -26.27
CA MET A 367 6.46 -1.03 -26.22
C MET A 367 5.19 -0.47 -26.89
N ARG A 368 4.81 -1.01 -28.06
CA ARG A 368 3.58 -0.63 -28.77
C ARG A 368 2.33 -0.98 -27.96
N PHE A 369 2.31 -2.14 -27.32
CA PHE A 369 1.23 -2.58 -26.43
C PHE A 369 1.06 -1.62 -25.25
N LEU A 370 2.14 -1.27 -24.53
CA LEU A 370 2.08 -0.35 -23.39
C LEU A 370 1.61 1.05 -23.81
N LEU A 371 2.08 1.55 -24.96
CA LEU A 371 1.62 2.81 -25.54
C LEU A 371 0.12 2.78 -25.84
N MET A 372 -0.34 1.76 -26.57
CA MET A 372 -1.76 1.61 -26.94
C MET A 372 -2.64 1.43 -25.71
N ASP A 373 -2.22 0.63 -24.72
CA ASP A 373 -2.98 0.45 -23.48
C ASP A 373 -3.12 1.77 -22.71
N ALA A 374 -2.06 2.58 -22.62
CA ALA A 374 -2.11 3.88 -21.97
C ALA A 374 -3.07 4.85 -22.69
N VAL A 375 -3.00 4.92 -24.03
CA VAL A 375 -3.88 5.79 -24.84
C VAL A 375 -5.34 5.38 -24.73
N VAL A 376 -5.65 4.09 -24.90
CA VAL A 376 -7.04 3.59 -24.76
C VAL A 376 -7.55 3.77 -23.33
N SER A 377 -6.70 3.56 -22.32
CA SER A 377 -7.06 3.82 -20.93
C SER A 377 -7.38 5.30 -20.69
N ALA A 378 -6.61 6.22 -21.28
CA ALA A 378 -6.87 7.65 -21.19
C ALA A 378 -8.22 8.02 -21.82
N PHE A 379 -8.55 7.50 -23.02
CA PHE A 379 -9.88 7.70 -23.63
C PHE A 379 -11.01 7.23 -22.73
N ILE A 380 -10.88 6.04 -22.13
CA ILE A 380 -11.90 5.48 -21.22
C ILE A 380 -12.04 6.34 -19.96
N VAL A 381 -10.92 6.75 -19.36
CA VAL A 381 -10.91 7.56 -18.14
C VAL A 381 -11.49 8.96 -18.38
N LEU A 382 -11.18 9.58 -19.52
CA LEU A 382 -11.72 10.88 -19.92
C LEU A 382 -13.14 10.78 -20.50
N GLY A 383 -13.72 9.58 -20.63
CA GLY A 383 -15.05 9.39 -21.23
C GLY A 383 -15.13 9.85 -22.69
N GLN A 384 -14.01 9.88 -23.40
CA GLN A 384 -13.92 10.40 -24.76
C GLN A 384 -14.02 9.26 -25.77
N LYS A 385 -14.95 9.36 -26.70
CA LYS A 385 -14.96 8.52 -27.91
C LYS A 385 -14.06 9.15 -28.97
N PRO A 386 -13.02 8.45 -29.47
CA PRO A 386 -12.14 9.03 -30.47
C PRO A 386 -12.85 9.20 -31.82
N ASP A 387 -12.48 10.24 -32.57
CA ASP A 387 -12.92 10.41 -33.96
C ASP A 387 -12.45 9.21 -34.80
N GLU A 388 -13.37 8.56 -35.51
CA GLU A 388 -13.10 7.28 -36.18
C GLU A 388 -12.03 7.39 -37.27
N LYS A 389 -12.02 8.50 -38.04
CA LYS A 389 -11.07 8.71 -39.13
C LYS A 389 -9.66 8.96 -38.60
N LEU A 390 -9.54 9.82 -37.58
CA LEU A 390 -8.26 10.12 -36.95
C LEU A 390 -7.74 8.92 -36.15
N TRP A 391 -8.62 8.18 -35.48
CA TRP A 391 -8.25 6.96 -34.75
C TRP A 391 -7.75 5.87 -35.70
N LYS A 392 -8.42 5.69 -36.84
CA LYS A 392 -7.94 4.79 -37.89
C LYS A 392 -6.56 5.21 -38.41
N SER A 393 -6.36 6.50 -38.68
CA SER A 393 -5.05 7.02 -39.12
C SER A 393 -3.94 6.75 -38.10
N PHE A 394 -4.20 7.00 -36.81
CA PHE A 394 -3.27 6.69 -35.72
C PHE A 394 -2.97 5.18 -35.64
N THR A 395 -4.02 4.36 -35.61
CA THR A 395 -3.87 2.92 -35.44
C THR A 395 -3.21 2.26 -36.64
N ASP A 396 -3.51 2.67 -37.87
CA ASP A 396 -2.86 2.17 -39.09
C ASP A 396 -1.36 2.49 -39.13
N ALA A 397 -0.93 3.61 -38.54
CA ALA A 397 0.49 3.94 -38.39
C ALA A 397 1.25 2.99 -37.45
N ILE A 398 0.57 2.21 -36.60
CA ILE A 398 1.20 1.26 -35.69
C ILE A 398 1.15 -0.13 -36.32
N ASN A 399 2.29 -0.59 -36.84
CA ASN A 399 2.41 -1.96 -37.31
C ASN A 399 2.41 -2.92 -36.09
N HIS A 400 1.78 -4.08 -36.20
CA HIS A 400 1.75 -5.09 -35.13
C HIS A 400 1.92 -6.51 -35.65
N LYS A 401 2.27 -6.70 -36.93
CA LYS A 401 2.45 -8.02 -37.53
C LYS A 401 3.57 -8.77 -36.78
N PRO A 402 3.31 -9.97 -36.24
CA PRO A 402 4.34 -10.75 -35.59
C PRO A 402 5.28 -11.37 -36.65
N PRO A 403 6.49 -11.80 -36.25
CA PRO A 403 7.41 -12.50 -37.15
C PRO A 403 6.79 -13.73 -37.81
N LEU A 404 7.04 -13.93 -39.11
CA LEU A 404 6.54 -15.07 -39.89
C LEU A 404 7.35 -16.37 -39.69
N GLY A 405 8.12 -16.44 -38.59
CA GLY A 405 9.04 -17.54 -38.33
C GLY A 405 8.35 -18.88 -38.08
N HIS A 406 8.89 -19.91 -38.72
CA HIS A 406 8.52 -21.31 -38.53
C HIS A 406 8.65 -21.69 -37.05
N PHE A 407 7.51 -21.90 -36.37
CA PHE A 407 7.40 -22.37 -34.97
C PHE A 407 7.86 -23.84 -34.79
N TYR A 408 8.79 -24.30 -35.63
CA TYR A 408 9.27 -25.67 -35.71
C TYR A 408 10.25 -25.92 -34.55
N GLY A 409 9.69 -26.25 -33.40
CA GLY A 409 10.43 -26.57 -32.18
C GLY A 409 9.56 -26.67 -30.91
N MET A 410 8.23 -26.68 -31.03
CA MET A 410 7.24 -26.61 -29.95
C MET A 410 7.13 -27.86 -29.05
N LEU A 411 8.17 -28.70 -28.93
CA LEU A 411 8.09 -29.92 -28.12
C LEU A 411 8.42 -29.73 -26.63
N GLY A 412 8.65 -28.49 -26.17
CA GLY A 412 9.25 -28.24 -24.85
C GLY A 412 8.42 -27.49 -23.80
N GLY A 413 7.12 -27.23 -24.02
CA GLY A 413 6.22 -26.61 -23.02
C GLY A 413 6.59 -25.21 -22.50
N ARG A 414 7.71 -24.61 -22.94
CA ARG A 414 8.12 -23.26 -22.58
C ARG A 414 7.53 -22.26 -23.55
N GLU A 415 6.94 -21.19 -23.01
CA GLU A 415 6.56 -20.02 -23.80
C GLU A 415 7.76 -19.52 -24.60
N THR A 416 7.59 -19.43 -25.92
CA THR A 416 8.63 -18.93 -26.81
C THR A 416 8.42 -17.44 -27.02
N TRP A 417 9.49 -16.72 -27.38
CA TRP A 417 9.37 -15.33 -27.80
C TRP A 417 8.37 -15.15 -28.95
N ALA A 418 8.25 -16.15 -29.83
CA ALA A 418 7.30 -16.11 -30.93
C ALA A 418 5.83 -16.19 -30.43
N SER A 419 5.54 -17.04 -29.44
CA SER A 419 4.20 -17.08 -28.84
C SER A 419 3.88 -15.79 -28.08
N GLN A 420 4.84 -15.21 -27.37
CA GLN A 420 4.68 -13.90 -26.70
C GLN A 420 4.43 -12.77 -27.70
N ALA A 421 5.18 -12.72 -28.82
CA ALA A 421 4.96 -11.74 -29.89
C ALA A 421 3.55 -11.86 -30.48
N LEU A 422 3.07 -13.09 -30.71
CA LEU A 422 1.73 -13.33 -31.22
C LEU A 422 0.65 -12.87 -30.23
N GLN A 423 0.81 -13.14 -28.93
CA GLN A 423 -0.12 -12.68 -27.90
C GLN A 423 -0.19 -11.15 -27.84
N LEU A 424 0.97 -10.47 -27.90
CA LEU A 424 1.04 -9.01 -27.93
C LEU A 424 0.40 -8.42 -29.18
N SER A 425 0.61 -9.04 -30.35
CA SER A 425 -0.05 -8.65 -31.60
C SER A 425 -1.57 -8.67 -31.47
N ARG A 426 -2.15 -9.76 -30.95
CA ARG A 426 -3.61 -9.89 -30.75
C ARG A 426 -4.16 -8.86 -29.75
N ALA A 427 -3.40 -8.56 -28.71
CA ALA A 427 -3.79 -7.53 -27.74
C ALA A 427 -3.77 -6.13 -28.38
N ILE A 428 -2.76 -5.82 -29.20
CA ILE A 428 -2.70 -4.55 -29.95
C ILE A 428 -3.87 -4.47 -30.94
N GLU A 429 -4.20 -5.55 -31.65
CA GLU A 429 -5.35 -5.60 -32.55
C GLU A 429 -6.66 -5.28 -31.82
N THR A 430 -6.85 -5.84 -30.61
CA THR A 430 -8.00 -5.48 -29.76
C THR A 430 -7.97 -3.99 -29.38
N LEU A 431 -6.81 -3.47 -28.95
CA LEU A 431 -6.64 -2.07 -28.60
C LEU A 431 -6.91 -1.12 -29.78
N LYS A 432 -6.59 -1.52 -31.02
CA LYS A 432 -6.91 -0.75 -32.24
C LYS A 432 -8.41 -0.57 -32.45
N THR A 433 -9.27 -1.41 -31.86
CA THR A 433 -10.73 -1.21 -31.90
C THR A 433 -11.22 -0.14 -30.90
N GLY A 434 -10.31 0.50 -30.15
CA GLY A 434 -10.65 1.43 -29.06
C GLY A 434 -11.12 0.73 -27.79
N LYS A 435 -10.98 -0.60 -27.70
CA LYS A 435 -11.39 -1.41 -26.54
C LYS A 435 -10.17 -2.00 -25.84
N ARG A 436 -10.22 -2.09 -24.51
CA ARG A 436 -9.19 -2.82 -23.75
C ARG A 436 -9.45 -4.33 -23.79
N PRO A 437 -8.40 -5.17 -23.85
CA PRO A 437 -8.51 -6.60 -23.57
C PRO A 437 -9.16 -6.85 -22.20
N LYS A 438 -9.60 -8.09 -21.95
CA LYS A 438 -10.12 -8.47 -20.63
C LYS A 438 -9.07 -8.18 -19.56
N ALA A 439 -9.50 -7.77 -18.37
CA ALA A 439 -8.61 -7.38 -17.28
C ALA A 439 -7.59 -8.49 -16.95
N ALA A 440 -8.04 -9.75 -16.91
CA ALA A 440 -7.17 -10.91 -16.66
C ALA A 440 -6.07 -11.05 -17.74
N ASP A 441 -6.42 -10.93 -19.02
CA ASP A 441 -5.48 -11.01 -20.15
C ASP A 441 -4.47 -9.86 -20.09
N LEU A 442 -4.94 -8.66 -19.76
CA LEU A 442 -4.11 -7.47 -19.67
C LEU A 442 -3.08 -7.58 -18.52
N VAL A 443 -3.51 -8.07 -17.35
CA VAL A 443 -2.63 -8.35 -16.21
C VAL A 443 -1.61 -9.43 -16.58
N HIS A 444 -2.06 -10.53 -17.21
CA HIS A 444 -1.20 -11.60 -17.68
C HIS A 444 -0.11 -11.07 -18.64
N LEU A 445 -0.49 -10.29 -19.66
CA LEU A 445 0.45 -9.72 -20.63
C LEU A 445 1.47 -8.77 -19.97
N LYS A 446 1.03 -7.91 -19.05
CA LYS A 446 1.94 -7.01 -18.31
C LYS A 446 2.91 -7.79 -17.42
N ARG A 447 2.42 -8.82 -16.70
CA ARG A 447 3.25 -9.71 -15.88
C ARG A 447 4.28 -10.44 -16.73
N MET A 448 3.85 -11.02 -17.86
CA MET A 448 4.73 -11.69 -18.82
C MET A 448 5.81 -10.76 -19.36
N LEU A 449 5.43 -9.53 -19.75
CA LEU A 449 6.37 -8.54 -20.29
C LEU A 449 7.39 -8.01 -19.28
N ILE A 450 6.96 -7.73 -18.04
CA ILE A 450 7.72 -6.88 -17.11
C ILE A 450 8.19 -7.62 -15.85
N CYS A 451 7.38 -8.57 -15.37
CA CYS A 451 7.56 -9.21 -14.06
C CYS A 451 8.10 -10.64 -14.16
N SER A 452 8.02 -11.28 -15.32
CA SER A 452 8.48 -12.66 -15.50
C SER A 452 10.01 -12.77 -15.41
N PRO A 453 10.55 -13.84 -14.81
CA PRO A 453 11.97 -14.17 -14.93
C PRO A 453 12.42 -14.30 -16.39
N SER A 454 11.52 -14.70 -17.29
CA SER A 454 11.75 -14.79 -18.73
C SER A 454 11.49 -13.50 -19.49
N SER A 455 11.19 -12.36 -18.83
CA SER A 455 10.98 -11.09 -19.52
C SER A 455 12.21 -10.62 -20.30
N HIS A 456 11.97 -9.92 -21.42
CA HIS A 456 13.03 -9.39 -22.28
C HIS A 456 13.96 -8.43 -21.49
N PRO A 457 15.29 -8.44 -21.71
CA PRO A 457 16.23 -7.60 -20.95
C PRO A 457 15.89 -6.10 -20.93
N ARG A 458 15.28 -5.58 -22.00
CA ARG A 458 14.79 -4.19 -22.05
C ARG A 458 13.80 -3.87 -20.94
N PHE A 459 12.86 -4.77 -20.65
CA PHE A 459 11.81 -4.57 -19.63
C PHE A 459 12.31 -4.81 -18.21
N LYS A 460 13.49 -5.41 -18.03
CA LYS A 460 14.15 -5.55 -16.72
C LYS A 460 14.88 -4.29 -16.26
N LYS A 461 14.97 -3.26 -17.11
CA LYS A 461 15.60 -1.99 -16.76
C LYS A 461 14.84 -1.26 -15.64
N PRO A 462 15.52 -0.41 -14.85
CA PRO A 462 14.89 0.34 -13.75
C PRO A 462 13.69 1.19 -14.16
N ASP A 463 13.65 1.67 -15.41
CA ASP A 463 12.52 2.44 -15.96
C ASP A 463 11.16 1.73 -15.80
N PHE A 464 11.15 0.39 -15.71
CA PHE A 464 9.95 -0.43 -15.55
C PHE A 464 9.67 -0.84 -14.09
N ASN A 465 10.44 -0.34 -13.12
CA ASN A 465 10.21 -0.62 -11.70
C ASN A 465 8.79 -0.23 -11.24
N PRO A 466 8.20 0.90 -11.67
CA PRO A 466 6.85 1.26 -11.24
C PRO A 466 5.79 0.18 -11.56
N TRP A 467 5.87 -0.43 -12.74
CA TRP A 467 4.98 -1.54 -13.11
C TRP A 467 5.24 -2.84 -12.33
N ARG A 468 6.46 -3.07 -11.85
CA ARG A 468 6.75 -4.21 -10.96
C ARG A 468 6.17 -3.99 -9.57
N GLN A 469 6.18 -2.75 -9.08
CA GLN A 469 5.59 -2.38 -7.79
C GLN A 469 4.08 -2.57 -7.80
N ASP A 470 3.41 -2.21 -8.90
CA ASP A 470 1.97 -2.48 -9.10
C ASP A 470 1.61 -3.95 -8.89
N ASN A 471 2.52 -4.86 -9.28
CA ASN A 471 2.29 -6.28 -9.15
C ASN A 471 2.49 -6.83 -7.74
N SER A 472 3.38 -6.22 -6.94
CA SER A 472 3.63 -6.65 -5.56
C SER A 472 2.54 -6.20 -4.59
N GLU A 473 1.91 -5.05 -4.83
CA GLU A 473 0.92 -4.49 -3.89
C GLU A 473 -0.44 -5.21 -3.92
N GLY A 474 -0.72 -5.98 -4.96
CA GLY A 474 -1.99 -6.71 -5.12
C GLY A 474 -1.94 -8.21 -4.81
N ALA A 475 -0.79 -8.77 -4.43
CA ALA A 475 -0.63 -10.22 -4.27
C ALA A 475 -1.04 -10.76 -2.88
N ASP A 476 -1.26 -9.90 -1.90
CA ASP A 476 -1.56 -10.29 -0.52
C ASP A 476 -3.08 -10.27 -0.20
N GLY A 477 -3.93 -10.08 -1.21
CA GLY A 477 -5.38 -9.82 -1.04
C GLY A 477 -6.34 -10.81 -1.72
N GLU A 478 -5.87 -12.00 -2.12
CA GLU A 478 -6.77 -13.11 -2.56
C GLU A 478 -7.19 -14.02 -1.42
#